data_AF-A0A947YP11-F1
#
_entry.id   AF-A0A947YP11-F1
#
_cell.length_a   1.000
_cell.length_b   1.000
_cell.length_c   1.000
_cell.angle_alpha   90.00
_cell.angle_beta   90.00
_cell.angle_gamma   90.00
#
_symmetry.space_group_name_H-M   'P 1'
#
loop_
_entity.id
_entity.type
_entity.pdbx_description
1 polymer ?
#
loop_
_entity_poly.entity_id
_entity_poly.type
_entity_poly.pdbx_seq_one_letter_code
_entity_poly.pdbx_strand_id
1 'polypeptide(L)' 'MKIQDIAFVVVFLILLFSKKPKAFVWAGLACLVLAIPLFAKWIFFTAERLTWYAAAFFLASIIGIFIQDRV' A
#
# COMPACT_ATOMS: atom_id res chain seq x y z
N MET A 1 2.69 -8.75 15.34
CA MET A 1 2.97 -8.06 14.06
C MET A 1 4.11 -8.79 13.39
N LYS A 2 3.91 -9.31 12.17
CA LYS A 2 5.02 -9.78 11.35
C LYS A 2 5.87 -8.57 10.95
N ILE A 3 7.14 -8.80 10.63
CA ILE A 3 8.03 -7.78 10.10
C ILE A 3 7.44 -7.03 8.88
N GLN A 4 6.57 -7.70 8.11
CA GLN A 4 5.80 -7.12 7.01
C GLN A 4 4.82 -6.02 7.43
N ASP A 5 4.11 -6.18 8.55
CA ASP A 5 3.18 -5.14 9.03
C ASP A 5 3.95 -3.88 9.44
N ILE A 6 5.09 -4.07 10.10
CA ILE A 6 5.96 -2.98 10.53
C ILE A 6 6.54 -2.24 9.32
N ALA A 7 7.06 -2.99 8.33
CA ALA A 7 7.54 -2.42 7.08
C ALA A 7 6.44 -1.63 6.34
N PHE A 8 5.22 -2.17 6.28
CA PHE A 8 4.07 -1.47 5.70
C PHE A 8 3.78 -0.15 6.42
N VAL A 9 3.69 -0.16 7.75
CA VAL A 9 3.41 1.05 8.54
C VAL A 9 4.49 2.12 8.33
N VAL A 10 5.76 1.73 8.33
CA VAL A 10 6.88 2.65 8.09
C VAL A 10 6.77 3.29 6.71
N VAL A 11 6.58 2.48 5.66
CA VAL A 11 6.43 2.99 4.28
C VAL A 11 5.20 3.89 4.17
N PHE A 12 4.07 3.48 4.75
CA PHE A 12 2.83 4.23 4.74
C PHE A 12 2.99 5.62 5.38
N LEU A 13 3.63 5.70 6.55
CA LEU A 13 3.91 6.96 7.22
C LEU A 13 4.84 7.86 6.39
N ILE A 14 5.93 7.31 5.85
CA ILE A 14 6.86 8.07 5.00
C ILE A 14 6.14 8.66 3.77
N LEU A 15 5.29 7.87 3.12
CA LEU A 15 4.50 8.33 1.98
C LEU A 15 3.47 9.39 2.39
N LEU A 16 2.86 9.28 3.56
CA LEU A 16 1.91 10.25 4.10
C LEU A 16 2.56 11.63 4.27
N PHE A 17 3.79 11.67 4.79
CA PHE A 17 4.55 12.93 4.91
C PHE A 17 5.03 13.48 3.57
N SER A 18 5.21 12.62 2.56
CA SER A 18 5.68 13.03 1.24
C SER A 18 4.63 13.77 0.40
N LYS A 19 3.35 13.72 0.78
CA LYS A 19 2.20 14.39 0.10
C LYS A 19 2.08 14.16 -1.42
N LYS A 20 2.71 13.11 -1.95
CA LYS A 20 2.70 12.78 -3.39
C LYS A 20 1.70 11.66 -3.66
N PRO A 21 0.49 11.94 -4.17
CA PRO A 21 -0.53 10.91 -4.38
C PRO A 21 -0.06 9.81 -5.34
N LYS A 22 0.71 10.18 -6.37
CA LYS A 22 1.29 9.21 -7.32
C LYS A 22 2.18 8.14 -6.62
N ALA A 23 2.85 8.49 -5.52
CA ALA A 23 3.71 7.54 -4.80
C ALA A 23 2.89 6.45 -4.10
N PHE A 24 1.69 6.79 -3.60
CA PHE A 24 0.77 5.83 -3.02
C PHE A 24 0.29 4.81 -4.05
N VAL A 25 -0.01 5.24 -5.28
CA VAL A 25 -0.41 4.33 -6.37
C VAL A 25 0.71 3.33 -6.68
N TRP A 26 1.95 3.80 -6.82
CA TRP A 26 3.10 2.91 -7.08
C TRP A 26 3.34 1.93 -5.94
N ALA A 27 3.22 2.36 -4.68
CA ALA A 27 3.34 1.48 -3.52
C ALA A 27 2.23 0.41 -3.49
N GLY A 28 0.98 0.80 -3.79
CA GLY A 28 -0.14 -0.14 -3.89
C GLY A 28 0.04 -1.17 -5.02
N LEU A 29 0.51 -0.74 -6.19
CA LEU A 29 0.85 -1.64 -7.29
C LEU A 29 1.98 -2.61 -6.91
N ALA A 30 3.03 -2.14 -6.24
CA ALA A 30 4.10 -2.99 -5.75
C ALA A 30 3.59 -4.08 -4.79
N CYS A 31 2.66 -3.73 -3.89
CA CYS A 31 2.01 -4.71 -3.01
C CYS A 31 1.22 -5.78 -3.80
N LEU A 32 0.49 -5.39 -4.84
CA LEU A 32 -0.22 -6.36 -5.70
C LEU A 32 0.74 -7.26 -6.47
N VAL A 33 1.79 -6.69 -7.07
CA VAL A 33 2.81 -7.44 -7.81
C VAL A 33 3.49 -8.46 -6.91
N LEU A 34 3.80 -8.09 -5.67
CA LEU A 34 4.38 -9.01 -4.68
C LEU A 34 3.36 -10.05 -4.19
N ALA A 35 2.06 -9.74 -4.16
CA ALA A 35 1.02 -10.67 -3.75
C ALA A 35 0.83 -11.83 -4.75
N ILE A 36 0.95 -11.58 -6.06
CA ILE A 36 0.80 -12.58 -7.12
C ILE A 36 1.68 -13.83 -6.89
N PRO A 37 3.02 -13.72 -6.71
CA PRO A 37 3.86 -14.89 -6.47
C PRO A 37 3.59 -15.56 -5.12
N LEU A 38 3.11 -14.82 -4.11
CA LEU A 38 2.70 -15.39 -2.82
C LEU A 38 1.45 -16.26 -2.96
N PHE A 39 0.46 -15.81 -3.73
CA PHE A 39 -0.72 -16.64 -4.07
C PHE A 39 -0.32 -17.87 -4.88
N ALA A 40 0.58 -17.74 -5.86
CA ALA A 40 1.09 -18.87 -6.63
C ALA A 40 1.82 -19.91 -5.77
N LYS A 41 2.47 -19.47 -4.68
CA LYS A 41 3.12 -20.34 -3.68
C LYS A 41 2.19 -20.81 -2.56
N TRP A 42 0.87 -20.56 -2.66
CA TRP A 42 -0.12 -20.96 -1.65
C TRP A 42 0.08 -20.31 -0.28
N ILE A 43 0.75 -19.14 -0.22
CA ILE A 43 1.01 -18.37 1.00
C ILE A 43 -0.10 -17.33 1.22
N PHE A 44 -1.33 -17.81 1.42
CA PHE A 44 -2.54 -16.98 1.42
C PHE A 44 -2.55 -15.87 2.47
N PHE A 45 -2.21 -16.18 3.73
CA PHE A 45 -2.27 -15.18 4.82
C PHE A 45 -1.33 -13.99 4.63
N THR A 46 -0.24 -14.18 3.91
CA THR A 46 0.72 -13.10 3.60
C THR A 46 0.30 -12.36 2.34
N ALA A 47 -0.20 -13.09 1.33
CA ALA A 47 -0.72 -12.52 0.10
C ALA A 47 -1.94 -11.61 0.36
N GLU A 48 -2.89 -12.09 1.18
CA GLU A 48 -4.09 -11.34 1.57
C GLU A 48 -3.73 -10.03 2.27
N ARG A 49 -2.74 -10.05 3.18
CA ARG A 49 -2.29 -8.83 3.83
C ARG A 49 -1.68 -7.82 2.87
N LEU A 50 -0.90 -8.28 1.88
CA LEU A 50 -0.41 -7.39 0.83
C LEU A 50 -1.55 -6.78 0.01
N THR A 51 -2.64 -7.52 -0.23
CA THR A 51 -3.82 -6.96 -0.90
C THR A 51 -4.52 -5.90 -0.04
N TRP A 52 -4.64 -6.10 1.28
CA TRP A 52 -5.15 -5.07 2.19
C TRP A 52 -4.26 -3.82 2.24
N TYR A 53 -2.93 -4.00 2.22
CA TYR A 53 -1.98 -2.89 2.13
C TYR A 53 -2.11 -2.11 0.83
N ALA A 54 -2.28 -2.80 -0.29
CA ALA A 54 -2.54 -2.16 -1.58
C ALA A 54 -3.82 -1.30 -1.52
N ALA A 55 -4.90 -1.86 -0.97
CA ALA A 55 -6.16 -1.14 -0.80
C ALA A 55 -5.98 0.12 0.06
N ALA A 56 -5.25 0.03 1.17
CA ALA A 56 -4.94 1.16 2.04
C ALA A 56 -4.14 2.25 1.31
N PHE A 57 -3.13 1.87 0.52
CA PHE A 57 -2.37 2.82 -0.29
C PHE A 57 -3.24 3.51 -1.35
N PHE A 58 -4.09 2.78 -2.08
CA PHE A 58 -4.98 3.38 -3.06
C PHE A 58 -6.00 4.32 -2.42
N LEU A 59 -6.60 3.92 -1.30
CA LEU A 59 -7.54 4.76 -0.56
C LEU A 59 -6.87 6.05 -0.08
N ALA A 60 -5.65 5.96 0.47
CA ALA A 60 -4.87 7.13 0.85
C ALA A 60 -4.50 8.02 -0.35
N SER A 61 -4.20 7.44 -1.52
CA SER A 61 -3.99 8.21 -2.75
C SER A 61 -5.24 8.98 -3.15
N ILE A 62 -6.40 8.35 -3.13
CA ILE A 62 -7.68 8.98 -3.52
C ILE A 62 -7.97 10.14 -2.56
N ILE A 63 -7.88 9.91 -1.25
CA ILE A 63 -8.07 10.96 -0.25
C ILE A 63 -7.06 12.11 -0.46
N GLY A 64 -5.79 11.79 -0.70
CA GLY A 64 -4.75 12.78 -0.97
C GLY A 64 -5.03 13.63 -2.20
N ILE A 65 -5.53 13.02 -3.29
CA ILE A 65 -5.96 13.75 -4.49
C ILE A 65 -7.11 14.70 -4.15
N PHE A 66 -8.17 14.21 -3.47
CA PHE A 66 -9.29 15.06 -3.09
C PHE A 66 -8.91 16.22 -2.17
N ILE A 67 -7.97 16.01 -1.25
CA ILE A 67 -7.47 17.09 -0.37
C ILE A 67 -6.67 18.11 -1.19
N GLN A 68 -5.84 17.66 -2.13
CA GLN A 68 -5.03 18.54 -2.96
C GLN A 68 -5.87 19.37 -3.95
N ASP A 69 -6.96 18.82 -4.49
CA ASP A 69 -7.88 19.52 -5.40
C ASP A 69 -8.71 20.62 -4.69
N ARG A 70 -8.82 20.56 -3.36
CA ARG A 70 -9.62 21.49 -2.55
C ARG A 70 -8.83 22.70 -2.02
N VAL A 71 -7.51 22.71 -2.17
CA VAL A 71 -6.58 23.77 -1.70
C VAL A 71 -6.13 24.60 -2.88
#